data_AF-X1P688-F1
#
_entry.id   AF-X1P688-F1
#
_cell.length_a   1.000
_cell.length_b   1.000
_cell.length_c   1.000
_cell.angle_alpha   90.00
_cell.angle_beta   90.00
_cell.angle_gamma   90.00
#
_symmetry.space_group_name_H-M   'P 1'
#
loop_
_entity.id
_entity.type
_entity.pdbx_description
1 polymer ?
#
loop_
_entity_poly.entity_id
_entity_poly.type
_entity_poly.pdbx_seq_one_letter_code
_entity_poly.pdbx_strand_id
1 'polypeptide(L)'
;IDRNGEIKKADYGVINVFTQYLVDHYGKEILIDSLPISKKGISSLEYALAKNGFEESFSQIFTDWTIVSLLNDCLLGPKYCYLNENLKELRIVSSLIFLPISQDSAHFLTYVTKNWSGNWYKIIGGKGNLKVEFKGAPEVNFKVPYMVQGADKDFSINFLELDINQKGTLYVSDFGEEFISLILLPSIQTKYSGFDGEEPFYQFSFSISFVEEIEEGEEELIKKLLAQIE
;
A
#
# COMPACT_ATOMS: atom_id res chain seq x y z
N ILE A 1 14.12 -14.92 7.51
CA ILE A 1 14.24 -16.08 8.42
C ILE A 1 13.05 -17.01 8.19
N ASP A 2 13.27 -18.21 7.67
CA ASP A 2 12.20 -19.21 7.54
C ASP A 2 12.06 -20.08 8.79
N ARG A 3 11.16 -21.07 8.73
CA ARG A 3 10.89 -22.04 9.81
C ARG A 3 12.14 -22.81 10.28
N ASN A 4 13.26 -22.71 9.56
CA ASN A 4 14.53 -23.36 9.88
C ASN A 4 15.63 -22.38 10.33
N GLY A 5 15.32 -21.09 10.51
CA GLY A 5 16.31 -20.11 10.94
C GLY A 5 17.22 -19.59 9.82
N GLU A 6 16.96 -19.92 8.55
CA GLU A 6 17.82 -19.50 7.43
C GLU A 6 17.46 -18.09 6.94
N ILE A 7 18.47 -17.21 6.85
CA ILE A 7 18.39 -15.92 6.19
C ILE A 7 18.48 -16.16 4.69
N LYS A 8 17.39 -15.93 3.96
CA LYS A 8 17.36 -16.16 2.51
C LYS A 8 18.08 -15.02 1.81
N LYS A 9 18.81 -15.29 0.73
CA LYS A 9 19.46 -14.25 -0.11
C LYS A 9 18.46 -13.17 -0.58
N ALA A 10 17.19 -13.55 -0.75
CA ALA A 10 16.11 -12.62 -1.07
C ALA A 10 15.88 -11.56 0.03
N ASP A 11 16.05 -11.90 1.32
CA ASP A 11 15.90 -10.98 2.44
C ASP A 11 16.93 -9.84 2.35
N TYR A 12 18.16 -10.14 1.93
CA TYR A 12 19.20 -9.12 1.68
C TYR A 12 18.88 -8.22 0.49
N GLY A 13 18.24 -8.76 -0.56
CA GLY A 13 17.82 -7.98 -1.72
C GLY A 13 16.78 -6.92 -1.32
N VAL A 14 15.76 -7.34 -0.57
CA VAL A 14 14.70 -6.45 -0.08
C VAL A 14 15.27 -5.37 0.83
N ILE A 15 16.10 -5.74 1.82
CA ILE A 15 16.73 -4.79 2.74
C ILE A 15 17.62 -3.81 1.98
N ASN A 16 18.42 -4.27 1.02
CA ASN A 16 19.27 -3.40 0.22
C ASN A 16 18.44 -2.37 -0.56
N VAL A 17 17.40 -2.82 -1.26
CA VAL A 17 16.53 -1.94 -2.04
C VAL A 17 15.82 -0.91 -1.15
N PHE A 18 15.30 -1.32 0.01
CA PHE A 18 14.72 -0.38 0.97
C PHE A 18 15.76 0.59 1.54
N THR A 19 16.98 0.13 1.82
CA THR A 19 18.07 0.98 2.30
C THR A 19 18.48 2.02 1.27
N GLN A 20 18.50 1.66 -0.02
CA GLN A 20 18.76 2.61 -1.11
C GLN A 20 17.67 3.69 -1.15
N TYR A 21 16.39 3.31 -1.01
CA TYR A 21 15.30 4.28 -0.88
C TYR A 21 15.50 5.24 0.31
N LEU A 22 15.88 4.71 1.48
CA LEU A 22 16.15 5.54 2.66
C LEU A 22 17.27 6.55 2.41
N VAL A 23 18.39 6.11 1.81
CA VAL A 23 19.54 6.97 1.55
C VAL A 23 19.21 8.02 0.48
N ASP A 24 18.49 7.64 -0.57
CA ASP A 24 18.09 8.53 -1.65
C ASP A 24 17.25 9.71 -1.12
N HIS A 25 16.29 9.44 -0.24
CA HIS A 25 15.30 10.44 0.20
C HIS A 25 15.64 11.14 1.51
N TYR A 26 16.36 10.45 2.41
CA TYR A 26 16.59 10.94 3.78
C TYR A 26 18.08 11.09 4.12
N GLY A 27 18.98 10.75 3.18
CA GLY A 27 20.42 10.85 3.36
C GLY A 27 21.05 9.69 4.13
N LYS A 28 22.38 9.60 4.06
CA LYS A 28 23.16 8.56 4.74
C LYS A 28 23.14 8.69 6.26
N GLU A 29 22.84 9.91 6.74
CA GLU A 29 22.76 10.28 8.15
C GLU A 29 21.71 9.43 8.88
N ILE A 30 20.60 9.07 8.22
CA ILE A 30 19.60 8.14 8.78
C ILE A 30 20.23 6.79 9.14
N LEU A 31 21.13 6.27 8.30
CA LEU A 31 21.80 5.01 8.61
C LEU A 31 22.75 5.17 9.78
N ILE A 32 23.58 6.22 9.78
CA ILE A 32 24.56 6.49 10.85
C ILE A 32 23.86 6.68 12.20
N ASP A 33 22.80 7.50 12.22
CA ASP A 33 22.06 7.85 13.44
C ASP A 33 21.10 6.75 13.91
N SER A 34 20.88 5.71 13.10
CA SER A 34 20.14 4.50 13.49
C SER A 34 21.00 3.43 14.15
N LEU A 35 22.32 3.62 14.24
CA LEU A 35 23.26 2.70 14.92
C LEU A 35 23.45 2.85 16.45
N PRO A 36 22.83 3.81 17.20
CA PRO A 36 22.99 3.89 18.66
C PRO A 36 22.62 2.59 19.39
N ILE A 37 23.49 2.17 20.32
CA ILE A 37 23.41 0.89 21.04
C ILE A 37 22.09 0.66 21.79
N SER A 38 21.42 1.73 22.24
CA SER A 38 20.21 1.64 23.08
C SER A 38 18.91 1.44 22.30
N LYS A 39 18.91 1.63 20.97
CA LYS A 39 17.73 1.45 20.11
C LYS A 39 18.02 0.37 19.07
N LYS A 40 16.98 -0.38 18.69
CA LYS A 40 17.09 -1.50 17.73
C LYS A 40 15.89 -1.51 16.81
N GLY A 41 16.08 -2.00 15.58
CA GLY A 41 15.02 -2.14 14.58
C GLY A 41 14.34 -0.82 14.26
N ILE A 42 13.02 -0.85 14.12
CA ILE A 42 12.20 0.30 13.71
C ILE A 42 12.35 1.48 14.67
N SER A 43 12.40 1.25 15.98
CA SER A 43 12.60 2.33 16.96
C SER A 43 13.91 3.11 16.76
N SER A 44 14.92 2.48 16.16
CA SER A 44 16.18 3.15 15.83
C SER A 44 16.05 4.05 14.60
N LEU A 45 15.29 3.61 13.59
CA LEU A 45 15.00 4.42 12.41
C LEU A 45 14.11 5.61 12.76
N GLU A 46 13.05 5.42 13.55
CA GLU A 46 12.19 6.50 14.06
C GLU A 46 12.99 7.57 14.80
N TYR A 47 13.97 7.14 15.61
CA TYR A 47 14.87 8.06 16.28
C TYR A 47 15.74 8.85 15.31
N ALA A 48 16.33 8.17 14.32
CA ALA A 48 17.18 8.81 13.32
C ALA A 48 16.40 9.84 12.49
N LEU A 49 15.17 9.50 12.09
CA LEU A 49 14.26 10.40 11.36
C LEU A 49 13.98 11.67 12.17
N ALA A 50 13.49 11.52 13.40
CA ALA A 50 13.19 12.65 14.27
C ALA A 50 14.45 13.49 14.60
N LYS A 51 15.60 12.85 14.81
CA LYS A 51 16.88 13.55 15.06
C LYS A 51 17.33 14.39 13.87
N ASN A 52 17.05 13.95 12.65
CA ASN A 52 17.40 14.64 11.41
C ASN A 52 16.31 15.61 10.92
N GLY A 53 15.24 15.82 11.71
CA GLY A 53 14.21 16.81 11.44
C GLY A 53 13.15 16.37 10.42
N PHE A 54 13.05 15.08 10.13
CA PHE A 54 11.98 14.52 9.30
C PHE A 54 10.70 14.32 10.13
N GLU A 55 9.56 14.63 9.52
CA GLU A 55 8.24 14.48 10.14
C GLU A 55 7.61 13.11 9.82
N GLU A 56 8.11 12.44 8.79
CA GLU A 56 7.66 11.12 8.36
C GLU A 56 8.01 10.04 9.39
N SER A 57 7.01 9.23 9.72
CA SER A 57 7.21 8.00 10.49
C SER A 57 7.69 6.86 9.61
N PHE A 58 8.27 5.82 10.21
CA PHE A 58 8.60 4.59 9.51
C PHE A 58 7.39 3.96 8.80
N SER A 59 6.19 4.08 9.40
CA SER A 59 4.92 3.67 8.79
C SER A 59 4.66 4.36 7.45
N GLN A 60 4.85 5.68 7.40
CA GLN A 60 4.68 6.45 6.17
C GLN A 60 5.73 6.08 5.13
N ILE A 61 7.01 6.00 5.53
CA ILE A 61 8.13 5.67 4.66
C ILE A 61 7.98 4.27 4.06
N PHE A 62 7.59 3.29 4.88
CA PHE A 62 7.34 1.93 4.40
C PHE A 62 6.21 1.93 3.38
N THR A 63 5.12 2.66 3.66
CA THR A 63 3.99 2.78 2.74
C THR A 63 4.42 3.39 1.40
N ASP A 64 5.12 4.52 1.42
CA ASP A 64 5.64 5.17 0.21
C ASP A 64 6.60 4.25 -0.55
N TRP A 65 7.48 3.51 0.15
CA TRP A 65 8.36 2.53 -0.46
C TRP A 65 7.62 1.34 -1.10
N THR A 66 6.49 0.87 -0.53
CA THR A 66 5.68 -0.17 -1.20
C THR A 66 5.07 0.33 -2.52
N ILE A 67 4.75 1.63 -2.61
CA ILE A 67 4.28 2.26 -3.85
C ILE A 67 5.43 2.40 -4.84
N VAL A 68 6.59 2.88 -4.39
CA VAL A 68 7.82 3.00 -5.21
C VAL A 68 8.21 1.66 -5.81
N SER A 69 8.15 0.59 -5.03
CA SER A 69 8.49 -0.76 -5.48
C SER A 69 7.63 -1.24 -6.64
N LEU A 70 6.41 -0.71 -6.80
CA LEU A 70 5.50 -1.04 -7.88
C LEU A 70 5.61 -0.06 -9.06
N LEU A 71 5.48 1.24 -8.81
CA LEU A 71 5.35 2.25 -9.86
C LEU A 71 6.70 2.81 -10.30
N ASN A 72 7.53 3.17 -9.33
CA ASN A 72 8.84 3.78 -9.51
C ASN A 72 8.80 4.94 -10.53
N ASP A 73 8.01 5.96 -10.23
CA ASP A 73 7.71 7.06 -11.14
C ASP A 73 7.76 8.41 -10.41
N CYS A 74 8.75 9.23 -10.76
CA CYS A 74 8.95 10.52 -10.11
C CYS A 74 7.89 11.56 -10.52
N LEU A 75 7.13 11.33 -11.59
CA LEU A 75 6.05 12.23 -12.02
C LEU A 75 4.90 12.26 -10.99
N LEU A 76 4.74 11.19 -10.22
CA LEU A 76 3.76 11.09 -9.14
C LEU A 76 4.20 11.83 -7.87
N GLY A 77 5.47 12.25 -7.81
CA GLY A 77 6.09 12.93 -6.69
C GLY A 77 7.48 12.36 -6.40
N PRO A 78 8.39 13.18 -5.84
CA PRO A 78 9.78 12.77 -5.62
C PRO A 78 9.90 11.52 -4.73
N LYS A 79 9.01 11.36 -3.74
CA LYS A 79 9.00 10.20 -2.84
C LYS A 79 8.52 8.88 -3.47
N TYR A 80 8.00 8.90 -4.70
CA TYR A 80 7.43 7.73 -5.39
C TYR A 80 8.36 7.11 -6.45
N CYS A 81 9.65 7.43 -6.41
CA CYS A 81 10.68 6.80 -7.23
C CYS A 81 12.00 6.61 -6.47
N TYR A 82 12.90 5.80 -7.04
CA TYR A 82 14.31 5.81 -6.63
C TYR A 82 15.04 6.97 -7.32
N LEU A 83 15.95 7.61 -6.59
CA LEU A 83 16.85 8.63 -7.15
C LEU A 83 18.13 7.98 -7.68
N ASN A 84 18.48 6.80 -7.19
CA ASN A 84 19.57 5.99 -7.73
C ASN A 84 19.25 5.50 -9.15
N GLU A 85 20.07 5.94 -10.11
CA GLU A 85 19.96 5.58 -11.54
C GLU A 85 19.90 4.07 -11.80
N ASN A 86 20.59 3.26 -10.98
CA ASN A 86 20.61 1.80 -11.15
C ASN A 86 19.28 1.12 -10.75
N LEU A 87 18.39 1.86 -10.10
CA LEU A 87 17.10 1.35 -9.61
C LEU A 87 15.90 1.93 -10.36
N LYS A 88 16.09 2.80 -11.38
CA LYS A 88 14.98 3.43 -12.13
C LYS A 88 14.03 2.46 -12.82
N GLU A 89 14.54 1.29 -13.22
CA GLU A 89 13.74 0.25 -13.88
C GLU A 89 13.25 -0.82 -12.90
N LEU A 90 13.60 -0.72 -11.62
CA LEU A 90 13.15 -1.68 -10.62
C LEU A 90 11.66 -1.53 -10.42
N ARG A 91 10.92 -2.59 -10.75
CA ARG A 91 9.47 -2.70 -10.50
C ARG A 91 9.16 -4.15 -10.15
N ILE A 92 8.30 -4.34 -9.16
CA ILE A 92 7.74 -5.64 -8.82
C ILE A 92 6.50 -5.92 -9.67
N VAL A 93 6.16 -7.20 -9.78
CA VAL A 93 4.93 -7.63 -10.46
C VAL A 93 3.83 -7.85 -9.42
N SER A 94 2.68 -7.21 -9.63
CA SER A 94 1.47 -7.42 -8.81
C SER A 94 0.81 -8.76 -9.10
N SER A 95 0.17 -9.35 -8.09
CA SER A 95 -0.76 -10.48 -8.28
C SER A 95 -2.00 -10.01 -9.03
N LEU A 96 -2.33 -10.70 -10.13
CA LEU A 96 -3.43 -10.31 -11.01
C LEU A 96 -4.76 -10.92 -10.56
N ILE A 97 -5.80 -10.09 -10.47
CA ILE A 97 -7.20 -10.47 -10.29
C ILE A 97 -7.92 -10.05 -11.57
N PHE A 98 -8.43 -11.02 -12.32
CA PHE A 98 -9.16 -10.76 -13.55
C PHE A 98 -10.66 -10.91 -13.30
N LEU A 99 -11.43 -9.87 -13.60
CA LEU A 99 -12.89 -9.86 -13.52
C LEU A 99 -13.48 -10.18 -14.91
N PRO A 100 -14.26 -11.28 -15.05
CA PRO A 100 -14.92 -11.58 -16.31
C PRO A 100 -16.05 -10.58 -16.59
N ILE A 101 -16.26 -10.23 -17.86
CA ILE A 101 -17.29 -9.27 -18.30
C ILE A 101 -18.72 -9.84 -18.13
N SER A 102 -18.87 -11.17 -18.01
CA SER A 102 -20.15 -11.86 -18.24
C SER A 102 -20.81 -12.51 -17.02
N GLN A 103 -20.50 -12.11 -15.78
CA GLN A 103 -21.23 -12.59 -14.59
C GLN A 103 -21.31 -11.54 -13.48
N ASP A 104 -22.51 -11.32 -12.96
CA ASP A 104 -22.82 -10.53 -11.76
C ASP A 104 -22.44 -11.29 -10.47
N SER A 105 -21.21 -11.79 -10.38
CA SER A 105 -20.74 -12.47 -9.17
C SER A 105 -19.81 -11.56 -8.38
N ALA A 106 -20.17 -11.30 -7.12
CA ALA A 106 -19.22 -10.76 -6.16
C ALA A 106 -18.06 -11.76 -5.99
N HIS A 107 -16.84 -11.31 -6.24
CA HIS A 107 -15.63 -12.09 -6.06
C HIS A 107 -15.09 -11.88 -4.65
N PHE A 108 -15.12 -12.94 -3.83
CA PHE A 108 -14.55 -12.93 -2.49
C PHE A 108 -13.18 -13.61 -2.48
N LEU A 109 -12.15 -12.86 -2.11
CA LEU A 109 -10.76 -13.30 -2.08
C LEU A 109 -10.21 -13.17 -0.66
N THR A 110 -9.50 -14.20 -0.19
CA THR A 110 -8.90 -14.24 1.16
C THR A 110 -7.41 -14.47 1.06
N TYR A 111 -6.65 -13.68 1.81
CA TYR A 111 -5.19 -13.73 1.85
C TYR A 111 -4.69 -13.69 3.29
N VAL A 112 -3.42 -14.02 3.47
CA VAL A 112 -2.71 -13.86 4.75
C VAL A 112 -1.42 -13.07 4.54
N THR A 113 -1.04 -12.24 5.50
CA THR A 113 0.22 -11.49 5.47
C THR A 113 0.79 -11.29 6.87
N LYS A 114 2.00 -10.75 6.95
CA LYS A 114 2.72 -10.46 8.19
C LYS A 114 2.90 -8.96 8.37
N ASN A 115 3.31 -8.54 9.57
CA ASN A 115 3.76 -7.16 9.80
C ASN A 115 4.88 -6.80 8.82
N TRP A 116 4.84 -5.57 8.30
CA TRP A 116 5.83 -4.99 7.40
C TRP A 116 6.11 -5.83 6.15
N SER A 117 5.06 -6.48 5.64
CA SER A 117 5.07 -7.16 4.35
C SER A 117 4.23 -6.38 3.35
N GLY A 118 4.82 -6.02 2.21
CA GLY A 118 4.08 -5.44 1.09
C GLY A 118 3.31 -6.53 0.34
N ASN A 119 2.08 -6.21 -0.06
CA ASN A 119 1.24 -7.06 -0.90
C ASN A 119 0.69 -6.20 -2.03
N TRP A 120 0.58 -6.74 -3.25
CA TRP A 120 0.17 -5.96 -4.43
C TRP A 120 -0.83 -6.76 -5.24
N TYR A 121 -2.06 -6.29 -5.31
CA TYR A 121 -3.15 -6.95 -6.04
C TYR A 121 -3.70 -6.02 -7.11
N LYS A 122 -3.49 -6.37 -8.38
CA LYS A 122 -3.98 -5.61 -9.52
C LYS A 122 -5.27 -6.24 -10.04
N ILE A 123 -6.37 -5.50 -9.98
CA ILE A 123 -7.68 -5.84 -10.51
C ILE A 123 -7.80 -5.25 -11.92
N ILE A 124 -8.19 -6.07 -12.89
CA ILE A 124 -8.46 -5.66 -14.28
C ILE A 124 -9.71 -6.36 -14.83
N GLY A 125 -10.22 -5.88 -15.95
CA GLY A 125 -11.39 -6.46 -16.60
C GLY A 125 -12.70 -5.97 -15.98
N GLY A 126 -13.80 -6.66 -16.28
CA GLY A 126 -15.15 -6.22 -15.93
C GLY A 126 -15.52 -4.87 -16.56
N LYS A 127 -16.71 -4.37 -16.24
CA LYS A 127 -17.23 -3.10 -16.75
C LYS A 127 -18.30 -2.51 -15.82
N GLY A 128 -18.21 -1.21 -15.51
CA GLY A 128 -19.21 -0.47 -14.74
C GLY A 128 -18.65 0.12 -13.45
N ASN A 129 -19.52 0.46 -12.49
CA ASN A 129 -19.10 1.03 -11.22
C ASN A 129 -18.58 -0.07 -10.29
N LEU A 130 -17.27 -0.11 -10.11
CA LEU A 130 -16.59 -1.11 -9.28
C LEU A 130 -16.71 -0.74 -7.81
N LYS A 131 -17.20 -1.67 -6.98
CA LYS A 131 -17.16 -1.60 -5.52
C LYS A 131 -16.13 -2.61 -5.00
N VAL A 132 -15.25 -2.16 -4.11
CA VAL A 132 -14.32 -3.04 -3.39
C VAL A 132 -14.49 -2.84 -1.89
N GLU A 133 -14.79 -3.93 -1.18
CA GLU A 133 -14.87 -3.96 0.27
C GLU A 133 -13.66 -4.69 0.84
N PHE A 134 -12.85 -3.97 1.61
CA PHE A 134 -11.71 -4.51 2.33
C PHE A 134 -12.12 -4.90 3.75
N LYS A 135 -11.60 -6.03 4.22
CA LYS A 135 -11.69 -6.43 5.63
C LYS A 135 -10.37 -7.02 6.10
N GLY A 136 -9.73 -6.35 7.04
CA GLY A 136 -8.57 -6.83 7.78
C GLY A 136 -8.94 -7.54 9.08
N ALA A 137 -7.95 -8.17 9.71
CA ALA A 137 -8.04 -8.66 11.08
C ALA A 137 -8.08 -7.48 12.08
N PRO A 138 -9.06 -7.41 12.99
CA PRO A 138 -9.30 -6.24 13.84
C PRO A 138 -8.22 -5.95 14.90
N GLU A 139 -7.38 -6.93 15.22
CA GLU A 139 -6.30 -6.83 16.20
C GLU A 139 -5.01 -6.21 15.66
N VAL A 140 -4.97 -5.87 14.37
CA VAL A 140 -3.83 -5.24 13.70
C VAL A 140 -4.25 -4.00 12.93
N ASN A 141 -3.26 -3.20 12.54
CA ASN A 141 -3.42 -1.93 11.85
C ASN A 141 -3.03 -2.13 10.40
N PHE A 142 -4.03 -2.16 9.53
CA PHE A 142 -3.81 -2.15 8.10
C PHE A 142 -3.61 -0.73 7.58
N LYS A 143 -2.69 -0.60 6.63
CA LYS A 143 -2.63 0.53 5.70
C LYS A 143 -2.92 -0.02 4.31
N VAL A 144 -3.87 0.58 3.60
CA VAL A 144 -4.32 0.13 2.29
C VAL A 144 -4.30 1.30 1.30
N PRO A 145 -3.11 1.70 0.81
CA PRO A 145 -3.01 2.52 -0.37
C PRO A 145 -3.65 1.79 -1.55
N TYR A 146 -4.25 2.55 -2.44
CA TYR A 146 -4.74 2.04 -3.70
C TYR A 146 -4.44 3.01 -4.84
N MET A 147 -4.30 2.45 -6.03
CA MET A 147 -4.03 3.22 -7.23
C MET A 147 -5.01 2.87 -8.31
N VAL A 148 -5.56 3.89 -8.94
CA VAL A 148 -6.43 3.73 -10.12
C VAL A 148 -5.63 4.14 -11.34
N GLN A 149 -5.63 3.30 -12.37
CA GLN A 149 -4.95 3.55 -13.63
C GLN A 149 -5.96 3.99 -14.68
N GLY A 150 -5.79 5.19 -15.25
CA GLY A 150 -6.56 5.68 -16.39
C GLY A 150 -6.22 4.96 -17.69
N ALA A 151 -7.08 5.09 -18.69
CA ALA A 151 -6.85 4.54 -20.03
C ALA A 151 -5.63 5.15 -20.75
N ASP A 152 -5.24 6.36 -20.37
CA ASP A 152 -4.00 7.05 -20.77
C ASP A 152 -2.74 6.52 -20.07
N LYS A 153 -2.91 5.61 -19.11
CA LYS A 153 -1.91 4.97 -18.24
C LYS A 153 -1.42 5.83 -17.08
N ASP A 154 -2.05 6.97 -16.81
CA ASP A 154 -1.74 7.77 -15.63
C ASP A 154 -2.29 7.09 -14.37
N PHE A 155 -1.64 7.34 -13.24
CA PHE A 155 -2.01 6.77 -11.94
C PHE A 155 -2.43 7.87 -10.97
N SER A 156 -3.57 7.66 -10.30
CA SER A 156 -3.92 8.40 -9.09
C SER A 156 -3.63 7.54 -7.86
N ILE A 157 -2.91 8.07 -6.89
CA ILE A 157 -2.62 7.39 -5.61
C ILE A 157 -3.61 7.89 -4.56
N ASN A 158 -4.29 6.97 -3.88
CA ASN A 158 -5.25 7.25 -2.81
C ASN A 158 -5.05 6.27 -1.65
N PHE A 159 -5.73 6.53 -0.53
CA PHE A 159 -5.65 5.70 0.67
C PHE A 159 -7.05 5.31 1.10
N LEU A 160 -7.29 4.00 1.27
CA LEU A 160 -8.55 3.51 1.77
C LEU A 160 -8.60 3.73 3.28
N GLU A 161 -9.57 4.53 3.72
CA GLU A 161 -9.86 4.70 5.13
C GLU A 161 -10.53 3.45 5.70
N LEU A 162 -10.05 3.04 6.88
CA LEU A 162 -10.55 1.86 7.57
C LEU A 162 -11.19 2.27 8.89
N ASP A 163 -12.32 1.64 9.20
CA ASP A 163 -12.99 1.77 10.49
C ASP A 163 -12.20 1.08 11.62
N ILE A 164 -12.71 1.20 12.85
CA ILE A 164 -12.14 0.54 14.03
C ILE A 164 -12.08 -1.00 13.91
N ASN A 165 -12.88 -1.59 13.03
CA ASN A 165 -12.90 -3.03 12.75
C ASN A 165 -12.03 -3.42 11.55
N GLN A 166 -11.17 -2.52 11.07
CA GLN A 166 -10.29 -2.70 9.92
C GLN A 166 -11.06 -2.98 8.61
N LYS A 167 -12.21 -2.33 8.44
CA LYS A 167 -13.04 -2.42 7.22
C LYS A 167 -13.07 -1.09 6.49
N GLY A 168 -13.04 -1.14 5.16
CA GLY A 168 -13.19 0.02 4.31
C GLY A 168 -13.86 -0.36 3.01
N THR A 169 -14.53 0.61 2.39
CA THR A 169 -15.12 0.45 1.06
C THR A 169 -14.60 1.55 0.16
N LEU A 170 -14.26 1.21 -1.07
CA LEU A 170 -14.00 2.18 -2.13
C LEU A 170 -14.85 1.87 -3.36
N TYR A 171 -15.03 2.91 -4.16
CA TYR A 171 -15.73 2.86 -5.42
C TYR A 171 -14.84 3.43 -6.53
N VAL A 172 -14.92 2.83 -7.72
CA VAL A 172 -14.31 3.35 -8.94
C VAL A 172 -15.38 3.36 -10.02
N SER A 173 -15.86 4.56 -10.37
CA SER A 173 -16.81 4.76 -11.46
C SER A 173 -16.20 4.37 -12.79
N ASP A 174 -17.03 3.96 -13.76
CA ASP A 174 -16.62 3.77 -15.15
C ASP A 174 -15.39 2.84 -15.33
N PHE A 175 -15.27 1.85 -14.45
CA PHE A 175 -14.20 0.86 -14.50
C PHE A 175 -14.36 -0.01 -15.76
N GLY A 176 -13.23 -0.30 -16.42
CA GLY A 176 -13.21 -0.97 -17.72
C GLY A 176 -13.42 -0.02 -18.91
N GLU A 177 -13.70 1.27 -18.67
CA GLU A 177 -13.78 2.33 -19.69
C GLU A 177 -12.76 3.44 -19.44
N GLU A 178 -13.02 4.31 -18.47
CA GLU A 178 -12.11 5.41 -18.09
C GLU A 178 -10.91 4.88 -17.32
N PHE A 179 -11.18 3.98 -16.37
CA PHE A 179 -10.15 3.35 -15.53
C PHE A 179 -9.99 1.89 -15.88
N ILE A 180 -8.77 1.50 -16.27
CA ILE A 180 -8.48 0.17 -16.79
C ILE A 180 -7.95 -0.80 -15.73
N SER A 181 -7.50 -0.28 -14.57
CA SER A 181 -7.08 -1.13 -13.46
C SER A 181 -7.11 -0.43 -12.11
N LEU A 182 -7.30 -1.22 -11.06
CA LEU A 182 -7.19 -0.83 -9.65
C LEU A 182 -6.12 -1.68 -8.99
N ILE A 183 -5.21 -1.09 -8.24
CA ILE A 183 -4.16 -1.82 -7.52
C ILE A 183 -4.27 -1.54 -6.03
N LEU A 184 -4.38 -2.58 -5.22
CA LEU A 184 -4.50 -2.51 -3.75
C LEU A 184 -3.20 -2.96 -3.10
N LEU A 185 -2.70 -2.17 -2.14
CA LEU A 185 -1.41 -2.37 -1.47
C LEU A 185 -1.54 -2.59 0.05
N PRO A 186 -2.32 -3.58 0.52
CA PRO A 186 -2.50 -3.74 1.95
C PRO A 186 -1.19 -4.14 2.62
N SER A 187 -0.91 -3.54 3.77
CA SER A 187 0.21 -3.92 4.63
C SER A 187 -0.18 -3.76 6.10
N ILE A 188 0.38 -4.61 6.95
CA ILE A 188 0.17 -4.55 8.40
C ILE A 188 1.32 -3.78 9.04
N GLN A 189 0.98 -2.78 9.85
CA GLN A 189 1.96 -1.83 10.42
C GLN A 189 1.73 -1.64 11.93
N THR A 190 1.59 -2.75 12.66
CA THR A 190 1.29 -2.77 14.10
C THR A 190 2.51 -2.96 14.97
N LYS A 191 3.39 -3.90 14.60
CA LYS A 191 4.45 -4.40 15.49
C LYS A 191 5.73 -3.59 15.27
N TYR A 192 6.20 -2.86 16.27
CA TYR A 192 7.44 -2.05 16.16
C TYR A 192 8.68 -2.70 16.81
N SER A 193 8.49 -3.78 17.57
CA SER A 193 9.54 -4.45 18.34
C SER A 193 9.24 -5.94 18.56
N GLY A 194 10.22 -6.71 19.04
CA GLY A 194 10.06 -8.13 19.38
C GLY A 194 10.04 -9.05 18.16
N PHE A 195 10.92 -8.81 17.18
CA PHE A 195 11.08 -9.61 15.96
C PHE A 195 12.04 -10.81 16.14
N ASP A 196 12.10 -11.35 17.35
CA ASP A 196 13.05 -12.39 17.79
C ASP A 196 12.51 -13.83 17.63
N GLY A 197 11.36 -14.01 16.99
CA GLY A 197 10.73 -15.31 16.79
C GLY A 197 9.89 -15.42 15.51
N GLU A 198 9.04 -16.44 15.44
CA GLU A 198 8.13 -16.61 14.31
C GLU A 198 7.06 -15.51 14.30
N GLU A 199 7.02 -14.76 13.20
CA GLU A 199 5.99 -13.74 13.00
C GLU A 199 4.65 -14.37 12.59
N PRO A 200 3.54 -14.06 13.30
CA PRO A 200 2.23 -14.60 13.00
C PRO A 200 1.70 -14.07 11.66
N PHE A 201 0.84 -14.86 11.03
CA PHE A 201 0.08 -14.46 9.86
C PHE A 201 -1.29 -13.94 10.29
N TYR A 202 -1.73 -12.86 9.65
CA TYR A 202 -3.06 -12.30 9.83
C TYR A 202 -3.80 -12.33 8.50
N GLN A 203 -5.11 -12.59 8.57
CA GLN A 203 -5.97 -12.69 7.41
C GLN A 203 -6.51 -11.31 7.00
N PHE A 204 -6.70 -11.12 5.71
CA PHE A 204 -7.53 -10.06 5.15
C PHE A 204 -8.28 -10.59 3.93
N SER A 205 -9.32 -9.87 3.51
CA SER A 205 -10.12 -10.23 2.35
C SER A 205 -10.58 -9.02 1.55
N PHE A 206 -10.86 -9.27 0.27
CA PHE A 206 -11.56 -8.33 -0.61
C PHE A 206 -12.87 -8.97 -1.08
N SER A 207 -13.94 -8.19 -1.08
CA SER A 207 -15.15 -8.46 -1.86
C SER A 207 -15.18 -7.48 -3.02
N ILE A 208 -15.28 -7.97 -4.26
CA ILE A 208 -15.26 -7.15 -5.47
C ILE A 208 -16.56 -7.38 -6.23
N SER A 209 -17.29 -6.32 -6.54
CA SER A 209 -18.57 -6.38 -7.25
C SER A 209 -18.78 -5.16 -8.13
N PHE A 210 -19.72 -5.24 -9.07
CA PHE A 210 -20.22 -4.09 -9.81
C PHE A 210 -21.58 -3.68 -9.23
N VAL A 211 -21.81 -2.37 -9.11
CA VAL A 211 -23.06 -1.78 -8.61
C VAL A 211 -23.67 -0.86 -9.66
N GLU A 212 -24.99 -0.66 -9.64
CA GLU A 212 -25.65 0.25 -10.59
C GLU A 212 -25.34 1.71 -10.23
N GLU A 213 -25.49 2.07 -8.95
CA GLU A 213 -25.22 3.40 -8.42
C GLU A 213 -24.18 3.32 -7.30
N ILE A 214 -23.26 4.28 -7.29
CA ILE A 214 -22.33 4.46 -6.18
C ILE A 214 -23.07 5.28 -5.12
N GLU A 215 -23.23 4.70 -3.93
CA GLU A 215 -23.66 5.46 -2.77
C GLU A 215 -22.58 6.51 -2.45
N GLU A 216 -22.76 7.73 -2.94
CA GLU A 216 -21.92 8.86 -2.60
C GLU A 216 -21.96 9.04 -1.07
N GLY A 217 -20.81 8.90 -0.42
CA GLY A 217 -20.66 9.18 0.99
C GLY A 217 -21.17 10.59 1.30
N GLU A 218 -21.75 10.78 2.48
CA GLU A 218 -22.43 12.01 2.93
C GLU A 218 -21.66 13.31 2.61
N GLU A 219 -20.33 13.26 2.49
CA GLU A 219 -19.48 14.41 2.13
C GLU A 219 -19.65 14.93 0.68
N GLU A 220 -19.82 14.06 -0.32
CA GLU A 220 -20.08 14.50 -1.71
C GLU A 220 -21.54 14.97 -1.87
N LEU A 221 -22.47 14.36 -1.12
CA LEU A 221 -23.86 14.81 -1.06
C LEU A 221 -23.97 16.20 -0.43
N ILE A 222 -23.24 16.47 0.66
CA ILE A 222 -23.17 17.81 1.27
C ILE A 222 -22.54 18.83 0.31
N LYS A 223 -21.46 18.48 -0.40
CA LYS A 223 -20.88 19.36 -1.43
C LYS A 223 -21.86 19.66 -2.57
N LYS A 224 -22.55 18.65 -3.12
CA LYS A 224 -23.55 18.84 -4.19
C LYS A 224 -24.73 19.68 -3.72
N LEU A 225 -25.22 19.47 -2.49
CA LEU A 225 -26.32 20.26 -1.92
C LEU A 225 -25.91 21.70 -1.65
N LEU A 226 -24.67 21.95 -1.21
CA LEU A 226 -24.14 23.31 -1.03
C LEU A 226 -23.95 24.04 -2.37
N ALA A 227 -23.57 23.33 -3.43
CA ALA A 227 -23.43 23.89 -4.78
C ALA A 227 -24.77 24.26 -5.45
N GLN A 228 -25.92 23.83 -4.89
CA GLN A 228 -27.26 24.15 -5.40
C GLN A 228 -27.90 25.38 -4.71
N ILE A 229 -27.19 26.02 -3.77
CA ILE A 229 -27.68 27.18 -3.01
C ILE A 229 -27.03 28.50 -3.49
N GLU A 230 -26.10 28.45 -4.46
CA GLU A 230 -25.62 29.61 -5.23
C GLU A 230 -26.43 29.82 -6.52
#